data_AF-A0A1Z1FF61-F1
#
_entry.id   AF-A0A1Z1FF61-F1
#
_cell.length_a   1.000
_cell.length_b   1.000
_cell.length_c   1.000
_cell.angle_alpha   90.00
_cell.angle_beta   90.00
_cell.angle_gamma   90.00
#
_symmetry.space_group_name_H-M   'P 1'
#
loop_
_entity.id
_entity.type
_entity.pdbx_description
1 polymer ?
#
loop_
_entity_poly.entity_id
_entity_poly.type
_entity_poly.pdbx_seq_one_letter_code
_entity_poly.pdbx_strand_id
1 'polypeptide(L)'
;MAKEELLEMRGTVVELLPNAMFRVRLENDHEILGHTAGKMRKNRIRVLVGDEVLVELTPYDLTKGRITYRFMPGRGGPGPS
;
A
#
# COMPACT_ATOMS: atom_id res chain seq x y z
N MET A 1 -20.90 12.60 10.28
CA MET A 1 -20.45 11.19 10.28
C MET A 1 -20.70 10.65 8.89
N ALA A 2 -19.69 10.68 8.02
CA ALA A 2 -19.73 9.99 6.74
C ALA A 2 -18.71 8.87 6.86
N LYS A 3 -19.18 7.62 6.90
CA LYS A 3 -18.34 6.48 6.54
C LYS A 3 -18.13 6.63 5.04
N GLU A 4 -17.15 7.43 4.67
CA GLU A 4 -16.64 7.36 3.31
C GLU A 4 -16.07 5.95 3.20
N GLU A 5 -16.76 5.11 2.41
CA GLU A 5 -16.24 3.82 2.01
C GLU A 5 -14.94 4.08 1.24
N LEU A 6 -13.82 4.01 1.95
CA LEU A 6 -12.51 4.04 1.37
C LEU A 6 -12.40 2.83 0.44
N LEU A 7 -12.00 3.09 -0.80
CA LEU A 7 -11.83 2.02 -1.77
C LEU A 7 -10.48 1.34 -1.50
N GLU A 8 -10.51 0.07 -1.11
CA GLU A 8 -9.30 -0.72 -0.94
C GLU A 8 -8.89 -1.36 -2.27
N MET A 9 -7.64 -1.12 -2.68
CA MET A 9 -7.07 -1.69 -3.88
C MET A 9 -5.68 -2.24 -3.61
N ARG A 10 -5.34 -3.34 -4.28
CA ARG A 10 -4.00 -3.89 -4.26
C ARG A 10 -3.13 -3.19 -5.31
N GLY A 11 -1.85 -3.12 -5.01
CA GLY A 11 -0.86 -2.60 -5.93
C GLY A 11 0.55 -3.01 -5.55
N THR A 12 1.47 -2.76 -6.47
CA THR A 12 2.89 -3.02 -6.29
C THR A 12 3.64 -1.71 -6.22
N VAL A 13 4.54 -1.57 -5.24
CA VAL A 13 5.40 -0.39 -5.14
C VAL A 13 6.42 -0.42 -6.27
N VAL A 14 6.38 0.56 -7.17
CA VAL A 14 7.30 0.67 -8.30
C VAL A 14 8.47 1.61 -8.02
N GLU A 15 8.27 2.63 -7.18
CA GLU A 15 9.31 3.63 -6.89
C GLU A 15 9.17 4.24 -5.49
N LEU A 16 10.31 4.61 -4.90
CA LEU A 16 10.39 5.39 -3.67
C LEU A 16 10.62 6.86 -4.02
N LEU A 17 9.74 7.74 -3.55
CA LEU A 17 9.84 9.18 -3.79
C LEU A 17 10.37 9.94 -2.57
N PRO A 18 10.93 11.15 -2.78
CA PRO A 18 11.23 12.07 -1.68
C PRO A 18 10.00 12.31 -0.80
N ASN A 19 10.22 12.61 0.49
CA ASN A 19 9.17 12.83 1.51
C ASN A 19 8.40 11.59 1.97
N ALA A 20 8.98 10.40 1.85
CA ALA A 20 8.36 9.13 2.25
C ALA A 20 7.02 8.88 1.54
N MET A 21 6.95 9.29 0.27
CA MET A 21 5.92 8.92 -0.67
C MET A 21 6.39 7.73 -1.51
N PHE A 22 5.44 6.97 -2.03
CA PHE A 22 5.68 5.77 -2.81
C PHE A 22 4.85 5.86 -4.07
N ARG A 23 5.44 5.54 -5.22
CA ARG A 23 4.68 5.30 -6.44
C ARG A 23 4.20 3.86 -6.41
N VAL A 24 2.89 3.68 -6.49
CA VAL A 24 2.26 2.35 -6.45
C VAL A 24 1.52 2.16 -7.76
N ARG A 25 1.82 1.07 -8.46
CA ARG A 25 1.06 0.62 -9.62
C ARG A 25 -0.04 -0.30 -9.13
N LEU A 26 -1.28 0.13 -9.33
CA LEU A 26 -2.48 -0.63 -9.00
C LEU A 26 -2.69 -1.79 -10.00
N GLU A 27 -3.54 -2.74 -9.64
CA GLU A 27 -3.89 -3.89 -10.50
C GLU A 27 -4.57 -3.49 -11.82
N ASN A 28 -5.15 -2.29 -11.90
CA ASN A 28 -5.74 -1.72 -13.12
C ASN A 28 -4.74 -0.92 -13.97
N ASP A 29 -3.43 -1.13 -13.77
CA ASP A 29 -2.33 -0.45 -14.44
C ASP A 29 -2.23 1.06 -14.23
N HIS A 30 -3.01 1.63 -13.30
CA HIS A 30 -2.88 3.03 -12.91
C HIS A 30 -1.78 3.21 -11.86
N GLU A 31 -1.00 4.27 -11.99
CA GLU A 31 -0.01 4.66 -11.00
C GLU A 31 -0.56 5.77 -10.09
N ILE A 32 -0.41 5.57 -8.80
CA ILE A 32 -0.86 6.52 -7.78
C ILE A 32 0.27 6.86 -6.81
N LEU A 33 0.10 7.98 -6.09
CA LEU A 33 1.00 8.39 -5.02
C LEU A 33 0.46 7.92 -3.68
N GLY A 34 1.17 6.98 -3.05
CA GLY A 34 0.86 6.42 -1.76
C GLY A 34 1.73 6.98 -0.64
N HIS A 35 1.18 7.11 0.56
CA HIS A 35 1.96 7.29 1.79
C HIS A 35 1.58 6.24 2.83
N THR A 36 2.52 5.84 3.67
CA THR A 36 2.26 4.86 4.74
C THR A 36 1.31 5.40 5.79
N ALA A 37 0.32 4.61 6.20
CA ALA A 37 -0.51 4.91 7.36
C ALA A 37 0.34 5.00 8.64
N GLY A 38 -0.07 5.86 9.58
CA GLY A 38 0.65 6.04 10.85
C GLY A 38 0.84 4.74 11.65
N LYS A 39 -0.12 3.81 11.54
CA LYS A 39 -0.03 2.47 12.15
C LYS A 39 1.18 1.68 11.63
N MET A 40 1.47 1.77 10.33
CA MET A 40 2.64 1.09 9.75
C MET A 40 3.95 1.66 10.29
N ARG A 41 4.02 2.99 10.43
CA ARG A 41 5.19 3.67 11.04
C ARG A 41 5.39 3.24 12.49
N LYS A 42 4.32 3.16 13.29
CA LYS A 42 4.38 2.68 14.68
C LYS A 42 4.88 1.23 14.76
N ASN A 43 4.46 0.38 13.83
CA ASN A 43 4.87 -1.01 13.75
C ASN A 43 6.22 -1.20 13.03
N ARG A 44 6.95 -0.13 12.71
CA ARG A 44 8.24 -0.13 12.01
C ARG A 44 8.21 -0.94 10.69
N ILE A 45 7.07 -0.96 10.02
CA ILE A 45 6.93 -1.64 8.73
C ILE A 45 7.60 -0.78 7.66
N ARG A 46 8.67 -1.32 7.08
CA ARG A 46 9.38 -0.69 5.96
C ARG A 46 8.71 -1.14 4.66
N VAL A 47 8.52 -0.23 3.72
CA VAL A 47 8.03 -0.53 2.37
C VAL A 47 9.17 -0.26 1.40
N LEU A 48 9.39 -1.18 0.46
CA LEU A 48 10.44 -1.17 -0.55
C LEU A 48 9.83 -1.32 -1.94
N VAL A 49 10.62 -1.02 -2.97
CA VAL A 49 10.23 -1.28 -4.37
C VAL A 49 10.09 -2.79 -4.58
N GLY A 50 9.04 -3.19 -5.30
CA GLY A 50 8.66 -4.58 -5.54
C GLY A 50 7.73 -5.16 -4.47
N ASP A 51 7.45 -4.44 -3.38
CA ASP A 51 6.51 -4.93 -2.37
C ASP A 51 5.07 -4.83 -2.86
N GLU A 52 4.32 -5.90 -2.65
CA GLU A 52 2.87 -5.87 -2.74
C GLU A 52 2.28 -5.17 -1.51
N VAL A 53 1.37 -4.24 -1.75
CA VAL A 53 0.73 -3.43 -0.71
C VAL A 53 -0.76 -3.32 -0.92
N LEU A 54 -1.50 -3.11 0.18
CA LEU A 54 -2.89 -2.70 0.15
C LEU A 54 -2.94 -1.18 0.33
N VAL A 55 -3.66 -0.52 -0.57
CA VAL A 55 -3.83 0.92 -0.59
C VAL A 55 -5.31 1.27 -0.47
N GLU A 56 -5.62 2.16 0.45
CA GLU A 56 -6.93 2.79 0.58
C GLU A 56 -6.93 4.11 -0.19
N LEU A 57 -7.89 4.27 -1.10
CA LEU A 57 -8.14 5.47 -1.88
C LEU A 57 -9.38 6.18 -1.32
N THR A 58 -9.34 7.51 -1.26
CA THR A 58 -10.55 8.28 -1.00
C THR A 58 -11.35 8.39 -2.31
N PRO A 59 -12.69 8.33 -2.25
CA PRO A 59 -13.52 8.42 -3.46
C PRO A 59 -13.40 9.77 -4.18
N TYR A 60 -12.85 10.80 -3.52
CA TYR A 60 -12.63 12.12 -4.11
C TYR A 60 -11.30 12.27 -4.85
N ASP A 61 -10.32 11.42 -4.58
CA ASP A 61 -9.00 11.49 -5.21
C ASP A 61 -8.42 10.09 -5.43
N LEU A 62 -8.68 9.55 -6.63
CA LEU A 62 -8.15 8.26 -7.06
C LEU A 62 -6.66 8.32 -7.46
N THR A 63 -6.02 9.49 -7.41
CA THR A 63 -4.59 9.65 -7.73
C THR A 63 -3.69 9.52 -6.52
N LYS A 64 -4.27 9.58 -5.32
CA LYS A 64 -3.55 9.48 -4.03
C LYS A 64 -4.15 8.40 -3.17
N GLY A 65 -3.27 7.66 -2.50
CA GLY A 65 -3.67 6.56 -1.64
C GLY A 65 -2.94 6.55 -0.30
N ARG A 66 -3.47 5.75 0.61
CA ARG A 66 -2.88 5.45 1.91
C ARG A 66 -2.53 3.97 1.98
N ILE A 67 -1.26 3.66 2.12
CA ILE A 67 -0.78 2.30 2.27
C ILE A 67 -1.08 1.83 3.70
N THR A 68 -1.98 0.86 3.84
CA THR A 68 -2.42 0.34 5.14
C THR A 68 -1.83 -1.02 5.48
N TYR A 69 -1.45 -1.79 4.46
CA TYR A 69 -0.88 -3.12 4.62
C TYR A 69 0.22 -3.39 3.60
N ARG A 70 1.23 -4.17 4.00
CA ARG A 70 2.29 -4.69 3.14
C ARG A 70 2.20 -6.21 3.21
N PHE A 71 2.06 -6.86 2.06
CA PHE A 71 2.12 -8.32 1.97
C PHE A 71 3.58 -8.75 2.12
N MET A 72 3.86 -9.67 3.06
CA MET A 72 5.20 -10.24 3.18
C MET A 72 5.39 -11.27 2.08
N PRO A 73 6.41 -11.14 1.20
CA PRO A 73 6.73 -12.19 0.26
C PRO A 73 7.23 -13.40 1.06
N GLY A 74 6.44 -14.47 1.07
CA GLY A 74 6.85 -15.78 1.55
C GLY A 74 7.51 -15.82 2.93
N ARG A 75 6.71 -15.68 4.00
CA ARG A 75 6.88 -16.66 5.09
C ARG A 75 6.22 -17.95 4.60
N GLY A 76 6.98 -18.73 3.84
CA GLY A 76 6.79 -20.18 3.88
C GLY A 76 6.97 -20.58 5.34
N GLY A 77 5.84 -20.72 6.06
CA GLY A 77 5.83 -21.56 7.25
C GLY A 77 6.21 -22.99 6.83
N PRO A 78 6.76 -23.83 7.73
CA PRO A 78 7.11 -25.19 7.37
C PRO A 78 5.84 -25.85 6.82
N GLY A 79 5.95 -26.48 5.65
CA GLY A 79 4.81 -27.19 5.05
C GLY A 79 4.21 -28.15 6.07
N PRO A 80 2.88 -28.39 6.03
CA PRO A 80 2.28 -29.40 6.89
C PRO A 80 2.95 -30.74 6.59
N SER A 81 3.46 -31.41 7.64
CA SER A 81 3.91 -32.81 7.59
C SER A 81 2.71 -33.75 7.47
#